data_AF-A0A6I7N2C0-F1
#
_entry.id   AF-A0A6I7N2C0-F1
#
_cell.length_a   1.000
_cell.length_b   1.000
_cell.length_c   1.000
_cell.angle_alpha   90.00
_cell.angle_beta   90.00
_cell.angle_gamma   90.00
#
_symmetry.space_group_name_H-M   'P 1'
#
loop_
_entity.id
_entity.type
_entity.pdbx_description
1 polymer ?
#
loop_
_entity_poly.entity_id
_entity_poly.type
_entity_poly.pdbx_seq_one_letter_code
_entity_poly.pdbx_strand_id
1 'polypeptide(L)'
;MKNHIISSILLILFSSLLFSSCVEDDTDINENTQTNSNFKASDAVTGEFEANGSFVAQYIPEFELYVNGFDFYDGSNEANSEFLIGIQMYDEDEIELTTGLYSLRDSYLAGGDLGRMGVGVTWWDENRNATIFSEVEQGVLRIRGISDTRIWGDFNFDIVSPQSGDRLVVREGSFDIRR
;
A
#
# COMPACT_ATOMS: atom_id res chain seq x y z
N MET A 1 40.23 -22.97 67.79
CA MET A 1 40.25 -24.17 66.92
C MET A 1 40.36 -23.67 65.48
N LYS A 2 41.57 -23.51 64.91
CA LYS A 2 42.24 -24.51 64.06
C LYS A 2 41.26 -25.30 63.17
N ASN A 3 41.09 -24.92 61.90
CA ASN A 3 41.79 -25.60 60.81
C ASN A 3 41.58 -24.91 59.45
N HIS A 4 42.66 -24.93 58.68
CA HIS A 4 42.77 -24.60 57.27
C HIS A 4 41.94 -25.54 56.40
N ILE A 5 41.61 -25.12 55.17
CA ILE A 5 42.03 -25.79 53.91
C ILE A 5 41.81 -24.79 52.76
N ILE A 6 42.92 -24.35 52.19
CA ILE A 6 43.03 -23.86 50.81
C ILE A 6 43.52 -25.07 50.02
N SER A 7 42.97 -25.37 48.84
CA SER A 7 43.73 -25.81 47.66
C SER A 7 42.80 -26.33 46.54
N SER A 8 42.79 -25.58 45.44
CA SER A 8 42.99 -25.98 44.04
C SER A 8 42.48 -27.34 43.54
N ILE A 9 41.69 -27.31 42.45
CA ILE A 9 41.63 -28.23 41.27
C ILE A 9 40.53 -27.63 40.35
N LEU A 10 40.85 -26.97 39.24
CA LEU A 10 41.16 -27.50 37.89
C LEU A 10 39.95 -28.17 37.19
N LEU A 11 39.36 -27.51 36.18
CA LEU A 11 38.95 -28.01 34.85
C LEU A 11 38.02 -26.95 34.18
N ILE A 12 38.40 -26.25 33.11
CA ILE A 12 38.47 -26.64 31.68
C ILE A 12 37.18 -26.31 30.87
N LEU A 13 37.42 -25.66 29.71
CA LEU A 13 36.62 -25.51 28.47
C LEU A 13 35.37 -24.61 28.49
N PHE A 14 35.40 -23.44 27.84
CA PHE A 14 35.14 -23.21 26.40
C PHE A 14 33.77 -23.73 25.94
N SER A 15 32.82 -22.82 25.76
CA SER A 15 31.98 -22.74 24.57
C SER A 15 31.05 -21.53 24.69
N SER A 16 31.45 -20.48 23.97
CA SER A 16 30.53 -19.59 23.29
C SER A 16 29.46 -20.41 22.56
N LEU A 17 28.24 -20.42 23.08
CA LEU A 17 27.06 -20.71 22.30
C LEU A 17 26.17 -19.48 22.35
N LEU A 18 26.48 -18.60 21.40
CA LEU A 18 25.50 -17.75 20.74
C LEU A 18 24.40 -18.69 20.24
N PHE A 19 23.30 -18.78 20.98
CA PHE A 19 22.05 -19.17 20.35
C PHE A 19 21.51 -17.91 19.70
N SER A 20 21.87 -17.74 18.43
CA SER A 20 20.98 -17.12 17.45
C SER A 20 19.63 -17.77 17.63
N SER A 21 18.65 -17.02 18.14
CA SER A 21 17.26 -17.33 17.87
C SER A 21 17.10 -17.05 16.38
N CYS A 22 17.20 -18.12 15.57
CA CYS A 22 16.78 -18.09 14.20
C CYS A 22 15.32 -17.63 14.18
N VAL A 23 15.12 -16.47 13.56
CA VAL A 23 13.86 -16.04 12.99
C VAL A 23 13.40 -17.18 12.07
N GLU A 24 12.34 -17.88 12.47
CA GLU A 24 11.49 -18.59 11.51
C GLU A 24 10.61 -17.52 10.86
N ASP A 25 11.07 -17.13 9.69
CA ASP A 25 10.37 -16.35 8.68
C ASP A 25 9.32 -17.28 8.04
N ASP A 26 8.17 -17.42 8.70
CA ASP A 26 6.95 -17.95 8.08
C ASP A 26 6.28 -16.80 7.33
N THR A 27 6.92 -16.36 6.24
CA THR A 27 6.21 -15.62 5.19
C THR A 27 5.44 -16.62 4.35
N ASP A 28 4.28 -17.02 4.86
CA ASP A 28 3.18 -17.50 4.01
C ASP A 28 2.73 -16.33 3.14
N ILE A 29 3.49 -16.07 2.06
CA ILE A 29 3.01 -15.27 0.93
C ILE A 29 1.91 -16.12 0.30
N ASN A 30 0.69 -15.91 0.76
CA ASN A 30 -0.50 -16.41 0.13
C ASN A 30 -0.64 -15.66 -1.20
N GLU A 31 0.10 -16.10 -2.22
CA GLU A 31 -0.05 -15.70 -3.62
C GLU A 31 -1.39 -16.24 -4.14
N ASN A 32 -2.47 -15.60 -3.69
CA ASN A 32 -3.76 -15.68 -4.37
C ASN A 32 -4.01 -14.29 -4.93
N THR A 33 -3.15 -13.86 -5.85
CA THR A 33 -3.30 -12.60 -6.58
C THR A 33 -4.54 -12.71 -7.47
N GLN A 34 -5.69 -12.44 -6.87
CA GLN A 34 -6.98 -12.46 -7.55
C GLN A 34 -7.18 -11.10 -8.20
N THR A 35 -7.21 -11.10 -9.54
CA THR A 35 -7.72 -9.97 -10.31
C THR A 35 -9.12 -9.66 -9.82
N ASN A 36 -9.27 -8.50 -9.20
CA ASN A 36 -10.48 -8.15 -8.48
C ASN A 36 -10.93 -6.72 -8.77
N SER A 37 -10.19 -6.02 -9.64
CA SER A 37 -10.43 -4.65 -10.03
C SER A 37 -10.27 -4.52 -11.54
N ASN A 38 -11.05 -3.65 -12.15
CA ASN A 38 -10.97 -3.32 -13.57
C ASN A 38 -11.19 -1.83 -13.76
N PHE A 39 -10.54 -1.25 -14.76
CA PHE A 39 -10.80 0.13 -15.13
C PHE A 39 -10.43 0.46 -16.57
N LYS A 40 -11.01 1.55 -17.09
CA LYS A 40 -10.66 2.11 -18.39
C LYS A 40 -9.96 3.45 -18.26
N ALA A 41 -8.76 3.56 -18.82
CA ALA A 41 -7.98 4.79 -18.83
C ALA A 41 -7.82 5.37 -20.25
N SER A 42 -7.68 6.69 -20.31
CA SER A 42 -7.56 7.46 -21.55
C SER A 42 -6.64 8.68 -21.37
N ASP A 43 -6.34 9.35 -22.48
CA ASP A 43 -5.44 10.50 -22.62
C ASP A 43 -3.94 10.14 -22.53
N ALA A 44 -3.36 10.01 -21.35
CA ALA A 44 -1.93 9.67 -21.18
C ALA A 44 -1.65 8.20 -21.48
N VAL A 45 -2.57 7.32 -21.09
CA VAL A 45 -2.43 5.88 -21.25
C VAL A 45 -3.76 5.33 -21.71
N THR A 46 -3.90 5.15 -23.02
CA THR A 46 -5.15 4.66 -23.60
C THR A 46 -5.22 3.15 -23.48
N GLY A 47 -6.21 2.63 -22.75
CA GLY A 47 -6.39 1.18 -22.60
C GLY A 47 -7.50 0.78 -21.63
N GLU A 48 -7.83 -0.52 -21.65
CA GLU A 48 -8.65 -1.19 -20.63
C GLU A 48 -7.72 -2.08 -19.80
N PHE A 49 -7.82 -1.98 -18.48
CA PHE A 49 -6.86 -2.55 -17.54
C PHE A 49 -7.58 -3.44 -16.53
N GLU A 50 -6.98 -4.59 -16.29
CA GLU A 50 -7.31 -5.46 -15.17
C GLU A 50 -6.23 -5.28 -14.09
N ALA A 51 -6.66 -5.22 -12.83
CA ALA A 51 -5.78 -4.93 -11.71
C ALA A 51 -6.08 -5.82 -10.50
N ASN A 52 -5.05 -6.00 -9.68
CA ASN A 52 -5.17 -6.51 -8.34
C ASN A 52 -5.38 -5.32 -7.39
N GLY A 53 -6.47 -5.35 -6.65
CA GLY A 53 -6.77 -4.40 -5.60
C GLY A 53 -6.41 -4.98 -4.24
N SER A 54 -5.69 -4.19 -3.45
CA SER A 54 -5.35 -4.50 -2.06
C SER A 54 -5.94 -3.46 -1.13
N PHE A 55 -6.29 -3.91 0.08
CA PHE A 55 -6.73 -3.04 1.16
C PHE A 55 -5.53 -2.63 2.02
N VAL A 56 -5.37 -1.32 2.26
CA VAL A 56 -4.27 -0.77 3.05
C VAL A 56 -4.82 -0.15 4.34
N ALA A 57 -4.33 -0.63 5.48
CA ALA A 57 -4.48 0.03 6.77
C ALA A 57 -3.23 -0.17 7.61
N GLN A 58 -2.49 0.92 7.86
CA GLN A 58 -1.26 0.87 8.64
C GLN A 58 -0.91 2.25 9.22
N TYR A 59 0.03 2.26 10.14
CA TYR A 59 0.67 3.48 10.66
C TYR A 59 2.05 3.64 10.01
N ILE A 60 2.38 4.84 9.53
CA ILE A 60 3.66 5.17 8.90
C ILE A 60 4.49 6.01 9.88
N PRO A 61 5.49 5.42 10.57
CA PRO A 61 6.20 6.11 11.66
C PRO A 61 7.02 7.32 11.21
N GLU A 62 7.51 7.33 9.98
CA GLU A 62 8.30 8.45 9.43
C GLU A 62 7.50 9.75 9.38
N PHE A 63 6.19 9.64 9.16
CA PHE A 63 5.29 10.78 9.02
C PHE A 63 4.38 10.96 10.23
N GLU A 64 4.36 10.00 11.16
CA GLU A 64 3.44 9.96 12.29
C GLU A 64 1.96 9.98 11.87
N LEU A 65 1.63 9.29 10.77
CA LEU A 65 0.29 9.26 10.19
C LEU A 65 -0.24 7.84 10.03
N TYR A 66 -1.54 7.67 10.24
CA TYR A 66 -2.30 6.52 9.80
C TYR A 66 -2.69 6.68 8.34
N VAL A 67 -2.61 5.58 7.59
CA VAL A 67 -3.10 5.48 6.22
C VAL A 67 -4.21 4.45 6.13
N ASN A 68 -5.27 4.78 5.40
CA ASN A 68 -6.37 3.85 5.13
C ASN A 68 -6.91 4.04 3.70
N GLY A 69 -7.00 2.96 2.93
CA GLY A 69 -7.43 3.05 1.53
C GLY A 69 -7.19 1.80 0.70
N PHE A 70 -6.91 2.00 -0.57
CA PHE A 70 -6.80 0.97 -1.59
C PHE A 70 -5.61 1.22 -2.51
N ASP A 71 -4.90 0.14 -2.84
CA ASP A 71 -3.88 0.14 -3.88
C ASP A 71 -4.32 -0.77 -5.03
N PHE A 72 -4.15 -0.30 -6.26
CA PHE A 72 -4.43 -1.05 -7.48
C PHE A 72 -3.20 -1.09 -8.36
N TYR A 73 -2.81 -2.29 -8.76
CA TYR A 73 -1.63 -2.51 -9.61
C TYR A 73 -1.87 -3.71 -10.53
N ASP A 74 -1.23 -3.71 -11.70
CA ASP A 74 -1.25 -4.87 -12.58
C ASP A 74 -0.17 -5.90 -12.20
N GLY A 75 -0.43 -7.16 -12.56
CA GLY A 75 0.49 -8.27 -12.30
C GLY A 75 0.50 -8.75 -10.84
N SER A 76 1.29 -9.79 -10.57
CA SER A 76 1.34 -10.43 -9.25
C SER A 76 2.14 -9.68 -8.20
N ASN A 77 2.99 -8.73 -8.62
CA ASN A 77 3.89 -7.98 -7.74
C ASN A 77 3.94 -6.50 -8.14
N GLU A 78 3.68 -5.63 -7.17
CA GLU A 78 3.75 -4.17 -7.27
C GLU A 78 5.08 -3.67 -7.85
N ALA A 79 6.21 -4.26 -7.47
CA ALA A 79 7.54 -3.82 -7.90
C ALA A 79 7.78 -3.91 -9.41
N ASN A 80 7.04 -4.79 -10.09
CA ASN A 80 7.15 -5.01 -11.54
C ASN A 80 5.91 -4.54 -12.31
N SER A 81 4.96 -3.90 -11.63
CA SER A 81 3.73 -3.41 -12.21
C SER A 81 3.99 -2.25 -13.19
N GLU A 82 3.21 -2.19 -14.27
CA GLU A 82 3.11 -1.06 -15.21
C GLU A 82 2.50 0.17 -14.54
N PHE A 83 1.63 0.00 -13.54
CA PHE A 83 1.06 1.12 -12.80
C PHE A 83 0.76 0.82 -11.33
N LEU A 84 0.81 1.85 -10.50
CA LEU A 84 0.27 1.82 -9.14
C LEU A 84 -0.70 2.98 -8.99
N ILE A 85 -1.95 2.67 -8.66
CA ILE A 85 -2.99 3.64 -8.32
C ILE A 85 -3.24 3.50 -6.82
N GLY A 86 -2.82 4.51 -6.04
CA GLY A 86 -3.15 4.60 -4.62
C GLY A 86 -4.34 5.53 -4.42
N ILE A 87 -5.45 5.02 -3.87
CA ILE A 87 -6.59 5.81 -3.41
C ILE A 87 -6.65 5.72 -1.89
N GLN A 88 -6.09 6.71 -1.20
CA GLN A 88 -5.76 6.63 0.22
C GLN A 88 -6.15 7.89 0.99
N MET A 89 -6.41 7.74 2.28
CA MET A 89 -6.55 8.82 3.24
C MET A 89 -5.42 8.75 4.25
N TYR A 90 -4.89 9.91 4.63
CA TYR A 90 -3.91 10.08 5.69
C TYR A 90 -4.50 10.92 6.82
N ASP A 91 -4.20 10.57 8.07
CA ASP A 91 -4.66 11.28 9.26
C ASP A 91 -3.71 11.02 10.44
N GLU A 92 -3.72 11.92 11.42
CA GLU A 92 -2.95 11.77 12.67
C GLU A 92 -3.60 10.71 13.59
N ASP A 93 -4.92 10.56 13.49
CA ASP A 93 -5.71 9.57 14.22
C ASP A 93 -5.99 8.32 13.37
N GLU A 94 -6.30 7.19 14.02
CA GLU A 94 -6.70 5.98 13.31
C GLU A 94 -7.97 6.21 12.49
N ILE A 95 -7.90 5.88 11.20
CA ILE A 95 -8.98 6.09 10.24
C ILE A 95 -9.77 4.80 10.11
N GLU A 96 -11.10 4.88 10.14
CA GLU A 96 -11.97 3.77 9.75
C GLU A 96 -12.62 4.04 8.39
N LEU A 97 -12.45 3.10 7.46
CA LEU A 97 -13.15 3.14 6.18
C LEU A 97 -14.65 2.88 6.38
N THR A 98 -15.46 3.72 5.76
CA THR A 98 -16.92 3.60 5.79
C THR A 98 -17.48 3.46 4.38
N THR A 99 -18.72 2.98 4.27
CA THR A 99 -19.44 3.02 2.98
C THR A 99 -19.87 4.45 2.69
N GLY A 100 -19.77 4.89 1.44
CA GLY A 100 -20.13 6.27 1.11
C GLY A 100 -19.61 6.75 -0.22
N LEU A 101 -19.77 8.05 -0.44
CA LEU A 101 -19.24 8.78 -1.59
C LEU A 101 -18.17 9.75 -1.10
N TYR A 102 -16.96 9.62 -1.63
CA TYR A 102 -15.80 10.43 -1.28
C TYR A 102 -15.35 11.21 -2.49
N SER A 103 -15.13 12.51 -2.32
CA SER A 103 -14.41 13.29 -3.34
C SER A 103 -12.93 12.99 -3.21
N LEU A 104 -12.28 12.73 -4.35
CA LEU A 104 -10.84 12.60 -4.44
C LEU A 104 -10.20 13.99 -4.56
N ARG A 105 -9.01 14.14 -3.97
CA ARG A 105 -8.25 15.40 -3.84
C ARG A 105 -6.76 15.16 -4.03
N ASP A 106 -6.00 16.23 -4.07
CA ASP A 106 -4.53 16.26 -4.09
C ASP A 106 -3.96 15.89 -2.70
N SER A 107 -4.30 14.70 -2.20
CA SER A 107 -3.90 14.22 -0.86
C SER A 107 -3.22 12.86 -0.94
N TYR A 108 -2.32 12.69 -1.92
CA TYR A 108 -1.68 11.41 -2.21
C TYR A 108 -0.42 11.14 -1.38
N LEU A 109 -0.05 12.05 -0.47
CA LEU A 109 1.18 11.99 0.32
C LEU A 109 0.98 12.57 1.72
N ALA A 110 1.88 12.22 2.64
CA ALA A 110 2.03 12.78 4.00
C ALA A 110 2.27 14.31 4.08
N GLY A 111 1.97 15.07 3.02
CA GLY A 111 1.94 16.53 2.99
C GLY A 111 0.66 17.13 2.38
N GLY A 112 -0.34 16.30 2.06
CA GLY A 112 -1.65 16.74 1.60
C GLY A 112 -2.63 17.05 2.75
N ASP A 113 -3.85 17.44 2.40
CA ASP A 113 -4.91 17.67 3.38
C ASP A 113 -5.32 16.37 4.09
N LEU A 114 -5.18 16.35 5.42
CA LEU A 114 -5.56 15.21 6.27
C LEU A 114 -7.07 14.96 6.29
N GLY A 115 -7.46 13.71 6.57
CA GLY A 115 -8.86 13.29 6.70
C GLY A 115 -9.64 13.31 5.38
N ARG A 116 -8.94 13.39 4.24
CA ARG A 116 -9.51 13.41 2.88
C ARG A 116 -8.97 12.24 2.06
N MET A 117 -9.81 11.69 1.19
CA MET A 117 -9.38 10.71 0.20
C MET A 117 -8.59 11.41 -0.91
N GLY A 118 -7.35 10.99 -1.11
CA GLY A 118 -6.52 11.36 -2.24
C GLY A 118 -6.44 10.25 -3.28
N VAL A 119 -5.96 10.60 -4.48
CA VAL A 119 -5.52 9.62 -5.46
C VAL A 119 -4.16 10.04 -6.03
N GLY A 120 -3.25 9.07 -6.16
CA GLY A 120 -1.98 9.23 -6.86
C GLY A 120 -1.79 8.06 -7.81
N VAL A 121 -1.20 8.35 -8.97
CA VAL A 121 -0.86 7.31 -9.96
C VAL A 121 0.60 7.39 -10.31
N THR A 122 1.28 6.25 -10.26
CA THR A 122 2.58 6.05 -10.88
C THR A 122 2.40 5.17 -12.10
N TRP A 123 2.92 5.60 -13.25
CA TRP A 123 2.93 4.81 -14.49
C TRP A 123 4.36 4.61 -14.97
N TRP A 124 4.74 3.39 -15.29
CA TRP A 124 6.06 3.05 -15.80
C TRP A 124 6.01 2.75 -17.30
N ASP A 125 6.92 3.35 -18.07
CA ASP A 125 7.11 3.01 -19.49
C ASP A 125 7.91 1.69 -19.67
N GLU A 126 8.10 1.27 -20.93
CA GLU A 126 8.88 0.07 -21.28
C GLU A 126 10.34 0.10 -20.77
N ASN A 127 10.88 1.30 -20.52
CA ASN A 127 12.23 1.51 -20.00
C ASN A 127 12.25 1.70 -18.47
N ARG A 128 11.11 1.51 -17.79
CA ARG A 128 10.90 1.73 -16.35
C ARG A 128 11.10 3.18 -15.91
N ASN A 129 10.91 4.15 -16.80
CA ASN A 129 10.79 5.54 -16.39
C ASN A 129 9.39 5.78 -15.82
N ALA A 130 9.32 6.33 -14.61
CA ALA A 130 8.07 6.62 -13.93
C ALA A 130 7.54 8.01 -14.31
N THR A 131 6.26 8.07 -14.70
CA THR A 131 5.46 9.30 -14.73
C THR A 131 4.55 9.32 -13.50
N ILE A 132 4.63 10.40 -12.72
CA ILE A 132 3.81 10.58 -11.54
C ILE A 132 2.65 11.51 -11.88
N PHE A 133 1.43 11.09 -11.58
CA PHE A 133 0.21 11.88 -11.65
C PHE A 133 -0.30 12.11 -10.23
N SER A 134 -0.54 13.38 -9.90
CA SER A 134 -0.89 13.78 -8.53
C SER A 134 -1.79 15.00 -8.42
N GLU A 135 -1.99 15.75 -9.51
CA GLU A 135 -2.89 16.91 -9.53
C GLU A 135 -4.29 16.46 -9.96
N VAL A 136 -5.18 16.28 -8.99
CA VAL A 136 -6.53 15.76 -9.18
C VAL A 136 -7.48 16.89 -9.55
N GLU A 137 -7.93 16.92 -10.81
CA GLU A 137 -8.91 17.91 -11.25
C GLU A 137 -10.33 17.57 -10.77
N GLN A 138 -10.65 16.29 -10.81
CA GLN A 138 -11.92 15.74 -10.37
C GLN A 138 -11.75 14.26 -10.08
N GLY A 139 -12.45 13.76 -9.08
CA GLY A 139 -12.49 12.34 -8.84
C GLY A 139 -13.43 11.98 -7.72
N VAL A 140 -13.95 10.77 -7.81
CA VAL A 140 -14.92 10.24 -6.87
C VAL A 140 -14.60 8.79 -6.62
N LEU A 141 -14.59 8.42 -5.34
CA LEU A 141 -14.61 7.05 -4.87
C LEU A 141 -15.98 6.77 -4.25
N ARG A 142 -16.60 5.66 -4.64
CA ARG A 142 -17.83 5.15 -4.03
C ARG A 142 -17.57 3.79 -3.44
N ILE A 143 -17.60 3.70 -2.12
CA ILE A 143 -17.57 2.40 -1.42
C ILE A 143 -19.01 1.95 -1.23
N ARG A 144 -19.38 0.88 -1.93
CA ARG A 144 -20.77 0.35 -1.92
C ARG A 144 -21.02 -0.56 -0.72
N GLY A 145 -20.01 -1.30 -0.30
CA GLY A 145 -20.13 -2.23 0.81
C GLY A 145 -18.79 -2.60 1.42
N ILE A 146 -18.81 -2.77 2.72
CA ILE A 146 -17.72 -3.29 3.54
C ILE A 146 -18.32 -4.44 4.36
N SER A 147 -17.61 -5.55 4.38
CA SER A 147 -17.91 -6.73 5.18
C SER A 147 -16.61 -7.34 5.69
N ASP A 148 -16.73 -8.32 6.58
CA ASP A 148 -15.57 -8.99 7.18
C ASP A 148 -14.64 -9.63 6.13
N THR A 149 -15.18 -10.04 4.98
CA THR A 149 -14.44 -10.78 3.94
C THR A 149 -14.28 -10.02 2.63
N ARG A 150 -14.86 -8.82 2.51
CA ARG A 150 -14.99 -8.17 1.20
C ARG A 150 -15.25 -6.67 1.32
N ILE A 151 -14.60 -5.89 0.47
CA ILE A 151 -14.87 -4.47 0.22
C ILE A 151 -15.04 -4.25 -1.29
N TRP A 152 -16.09 -3.55 -1.71
CA TRP A 152 -16.33 -3.31 -3.14
C TRP A 152 -16.93 -1.93 -3.41
N GLY A 153 -16.69 -1.44 -4.62
CA GLY A 153 -17.04 -0.08 -5.00
C GLY A 153 -16.66 0.29 -6.42
N ASP A 154 -16.73 1.58 -6.69
CA ASP A 154 -16.35 2.18 -7.96
C ASP A 154 -15.49 3.42 -7.73
N PHE A 155 -14.67 3.77 -8.72
CA PHE A 155 -13.96 5.03 -8.74
C PHE A 155 -13.89 5.59 -10.17
N ASN A 156 -13.71 6.90 -10.25
CA ASN A 156 -13.36 7.61 -11.46
C ASN A 156 -12.55 8.85 -11.07
N PHE A 157 -11.60 9.24 -11.90
CA PHE A 157 -10.80 10.43 -11.68
C PHE A 157 -10.16 10.94 -12.97
N ASP A 158 -9.80 12.21 -12.92
CA ASP A 158 -8.98 12.93 -13.88
C ASP A 158 -7.79 13.47 -13.09
N ILE A 159 -6.58 13.08 -13.49
CA ILE A 159 -5.36 13.39 -12.76
C ILE A 159 -4.27 13.80 -13.73
N VAL A 160 -3.51 14.83 -13.36
CA VAL A 160 -2.49 15.44 -14.20
C VAL A 160 -1.11 15.18 -13.61
N SER A 161 -0.12 14.97 -14.48
CA SER A 161 1.28 14.94 -14.09
C SER A 161 1.79 16.36 -13.90
N PRO A 162 2.25 16.75 -12.70
CA PRO A 162 2.83 18.07 -12.47
C PRO A 162 4.12 18.30 -13.27
N GLN A 163 4.77 17.23 -13.75
CA GLN A 163 6.05 17.32 -14.46
C GLN A 163 5.87 17.50 -15.97
N SER A 164 4.99 16.73 -16.59
CA SER A 164 4.79 16.78 -18.05
C SER A 164 3.54 17.55 -18.47
N GLY A 165 2.57 17.73 -17.57
CA GLY A 165 1.24 18.24 -17.89
C GLY A 165 0.33 17.21 -18.57
N ASP A 166 0.79 15.96 -18.70
CA ASP A 166 -0.02 14.88 -19.26
C ASP A 166 -1.19 14.56 -18.34
N ARG A 167 -2.32 14.19 -18.94
CA ARG A 167 -3.57 13.90 -18.24
C ARG A 167 -3.89 12.42 -18.32
N LEU A 168 -4.22 11.79 -17.21
CA LEU A 168 -4.75 10.44 -17.14
C LEU A 168 -6.21 10.51 -16.70
N VAL A 169 -7.09 9.91 -17.51
CA VAL A 169 -8.53 9.93 -17.26
C VAL A 169 -9.06 8.52 -17.09
N VAL A 170 -9.54 8.20 -15.89
CA VAL A 170 -10.25 6.96 -15.57
C VAL A 170 -11.74 7.26 -15.41
N ARG A 171 -12.56 6.82 -16.37
CA ARG A 171 -14.02 7.09 -16.37
C ARG A 171 -14.84 6.02 -15.66
N GLU A 172 -14.38 4.78 -15.71
CA GLU A 172 -15.10 3.61 -15.23
C GLU A 172 -14.11 2.68 -14.55
N GLY A 173 -13.90 2.85 -13.23
CA GLY A 173 -13.13 1.93 -12.40
C GLY A 173 -14.05 1.22 -11.40
N SER A 174 -13.84 -0.08 -11.20
CA SER A 174 -14.55 -0.87 -10.20
C SER A 174 -13.60 -1.80 -9.46
N PHE A 175 -13.92 -2.10 -8.20
CA PHE A 175 -13.11 -2.98 -7.37
C PHE A 175 -13.97 -3.88 -6.48
N ASP A 176 -13.41 -5.05 -6.19
CA ASP A 176 -14.00 -6.13 -5.40
C ASP A 176 -12.91 -6.84 -4.56
N ILE A 177 -12.39 -6.17 -3.55
CA ILE A 177 -11.26 -6.64 -2.76
C ILE A 177 -11.74 -7.66 -1.72
N ARG A 178 -11.13 -8.85 -1.71
CA ARG A 178 -11.37 -9.88 -0.71
C ARG A 178 -10.34 -9.76 0.41
N ARG A 179 -10.80 -9.93 1.65
CA ARG A 179 -10.00 -9.90 2.88
C ARG A 179 -9.81 -11.30 3.43
#